data_AF-A0A919N0W8-F1
#
_entry.id   AF-A0A919N0W8-F1
#
_cell.length_a   1.000
_cell.length_b   1.000
_cell.length_c   1.000
_cell.angle_alpha   90.00
_cell.angle_beta   90.00
_cell.angle_gamma   90.00
#
_symmetry.space_group_name_H-M   'P 1'
#
loop_
_entity.id
_entity.type
_entity.pdbx_description
1 polymer ?
#
loop_
_entity_poly.entity_id
_entity_poly.type
_entity_poly.pdbx_seq_one_letter_code
_entity_poly.pdbx_strand_id
1 'polypeptide(L)'
;MIAGRHYQWIIAHDFLPQIIGTAATQDIFNNGRRYCRPEPGPASIPVEFQGAAYRFGHSQVRPSYRANLAGNPDGTAFFGFVFDPAGEGQADPEDLRGGARAQRRFIGWQTFFEFGDGQVRLNTFCGVLELDPNSYLAAQPGWRPPCPARPRAPST
;
A
#
# COMPACT_ATOMS: atom_id res chain seq x y z
N MET A 1 -9.74 12.37 13.08
CA MET A 1 -10.39 11.06 12.88
C MET A 1 -10.87 10.85 11.42
N ILE A 2 -10.09 11.24 10.42
CA ILE A 2 -10.51 11.15 8.99
C ILE A 2 -9.69 10.06 8.28
N ALA A 3 -8.37 10.06 8.47
CA ALA A 3 -7.48 9.02 7.93
C ALA A 3 -7.93 7.60 8.29
N GLY A 4 -8.35 7.34 9.54
CA GLY A 4 -8.79 6.01 9.96
C GLY A 4 -10.03 5.50 9.23
N ARG A 5 -11.03 6.36 9.00
CA ARG A 5 -12.25 5.97 8.26
C ARG A 5 -11.97 5.73 6.78
N HIS A 6 -11.11 6.55 6.18
CA HIS A 6 -10.72 6.38 4.77
C HIS A 6 -9.91 5.11 4.58
N TYR A 7 -8.95 4.85 5.49
CA TYR A 7 -8.19 3.61 5.48
C TYR A 7 -9.10 2.39 5.59
N GLN A 8 -10.06 2.40 6.52
CA GLN A 8 -11.03 1.30 6.66
C GLN A 8 -11.88 1.11 5.41
N TRP A 9 -12.30 2.21 4.76
CA TRP A 9 -13.07 2.15 3.51
C TRP A 9 -12.24 1.52 2.38
N ILE A 10 -11.01 1.99 2.17
CA ILE A 10 -10.10 1.46 1.15
C ILE A 10 -9.86 -0.03 1.38
N ILE A 11 -9.62 -0.43 2.63
CA ILE A 11 -9.42 -1.84 2.95
C ILE A 11 -10.66 -2.68 2.59
N ALA A 12 -11.87 -2.21 2.95
CA ALA A 12 -13.09 -2.98 2.77
C ALA A 12 -13.60 -3.00 1.32
N HIS A 13 -13.47 -1.89 0.59
CA HIS A 13 -14.10 -1.69 -0.71
C HIS A 13 -13.15 -1.79 -1.90
N ASP A 14 -11.84 -1.75 -1.66
CA ASP A 14 -10.84 -1.78 -2.73
C ASP A 14 -9.90 -2.98 -2.57
N PHE A 15 -9.14 -2.99 -1.47
CA PHE A 15 -8.15 -4.04 -1.20
C PHE A 15 -8.79 -5.43 -1.05
N LEU A 16 -9.81 -5.57 -0.21
CA LEU A 16 -10.41 -6.87 0.09
C LEU A 16 -11.02 -7.57 -1.15
N PRO A 17 -11.84 -6.90 -2.01
CA PRO A 17 -12.34 -7.48 -3.26
C PRO A 17 -11.27 -8.06 -4.17
N GLN A 18 -10.09 -7.44 -4.24
CA GLN A 18 -9.04 -7.91 -5.15
C GLN A 18 -8.23 -9.07 -4.57
N ILE A 19 -8.25 -9.27 -3.24
CA ILE A 19 -7.58 -10.40 -2.59
C ILE A 19 -8.47 -11.64 -2.59
N ILE A 20 -9.75 -11.50 -2.21
CA ILE A 20 -10.66 -12.66 -2.03
C ILE A 20 -11.74 -12.77 -3.11
N GLY A 21 -11.80 -11.83 -4.05
CA GLY A 21 -12.80 -11.76 -5.11
C GLY A 21 -14.08 -11.04 -4.68
N THR A 22 -14.72 -10.36 -5.64
CA THR A 22 -15.92 -9.55 -5.42
C THR A 22 -17.10 -10.36 -4.84
N ALA A 23 -17.29 -11.60 -5.28
CA ALA A 23 -18.37 -12.47 -4.81
C ALA A 23 -18.24 -12.78 -3.31
N ALA A 24 -17.03 -13.13 -2.85
CA ALA A 24 -16.79 -13.42 -1.44
C ALA A 24 -16.92 -12.16 -0.58
N THR A 25 -16.44 -11.01 -1.07
CA THR A 25 -16.60 -9.73 -0.36
C THR A 25 -18.06 -9.32 -0.22
N GLN A 26 -18.88 -9.47 -1.28
CA GLN A 26 -20.31 -9.15 -1.21
C GLN A 26 -21.06 -10.09 -0.26
N ASP A 27 -20.73 -11.38 -0.23
CA ASP A 27 -21.31 -12.31 0.75
C ASP A 27 -21.04 -11.84 2.19
N ILE A 28 -19.81 -11.39 2.48
CA ILE A 28 -19.45 -10.87 3.81
C ILE A 28 -20.23 -9.60 4.15
N PHE A 29 -20.44 -8.70 3.18
CA PHE A 29 -21.22 -7.48 3.43
C PHE A 29 -22.71 -7.76 3.63
N ASN A 30 -23.29 -8.69 2.88
CA ASN A 30 -24.72 -8.98 2.92
C ASN A 30 -25.10 -9.93 4.07
N ASN A 31 -24.28 -10.95 4.31
CA ASN A 31 -24.57 -12.04 5.24
C ASN A 31 -23.69 -11.99 6.50
N GLY A 32 -22.73 -11.07 6.56
CA GLY A 32 -21.83 -10.91 7.69
C GLY A 32 -20.72 -11.96 7.78
N ARG A 33 -19.90 -11.86 8.83
CA ARG A 33 -18.78 -12.78 9.09
C ARG A 33 -19.29 -14.09 9.70
N ARG A 34 -18.84 -15.22 9.16
CA ARG A 34 -19.22 -16.57 9.64
C ARG A 34 -18.36 -17.06 10.80
N TYR A 35 -17.02 -16.93 10.70
CA TYR A 35 -16.07 -17.59 11.61
C TYR A 35 -15.38 -16.64 12.59
N CYS A 36 -15.24 -15.37 12.25
CA CYS A 36 -14.59 -14.37 13.12
C CYS A 36 -15.65 -13.41 13.67
N ARG A 37 -16.05 -13.63 14.92
CA ARG A 37 -16.98 -12.76 15.67
C ARG A 37 -16.24 -12.27 16.91
N PRO A 38 -15.59 -11.09 16.86
CA PRO A 38 -14.96 -10.54 18.05
C PRO A 38 -16.04 -10.24 19.08
N GLU A 39 -15.80 -10.65 20.32
CA GLU A 39 -16.63 -10.29 21.47
C GLU A 39 -16.72 -8.75 21.59
N PRO A 40 -17.83 -8.20 22.12
CA PRO A 40 -17.92 -6.78 22.42
C PRO A 40 -16.78 -6.36 23.36
N GLY A 41 -15.83 -5.58 22.83
CA GLY A 41 -14.58 -5.28 23.55
C GLY A 41 -13.46 -4.85 22.59
N PRO A 42 -12.19 -4.94 23.04
CA PRO A 42 -11.06 -4.63 22.17
C PRO A 42 -11.07 -5.57 20.96
N ALA A 43 -10.99 -4.99 19.77
CA ALA A 43 -10.87 -5.76 18.54
C ALA A 43 -9.60 -6.63 18.59
N SER A 44 -9.77 -7.94 18.52
CA SER A 44 -8.68 -8.91 18.44
C SER A 44 -8.60 -9.51 17.04
N ILE A 45 -7.38 -9.81 16.59
CA ILE A 45 -7.12 -10.47 15.33
C ILE A 45 -6.68 -11.91 15.64
N PRO A 46 -7.23 -12.93 14.97
CA PRO A 46 -6.80 -14.32 15.17
C PRO A 46 -5.30 -14.52 14.91
N VAL A 47 -4.65 -15.35 15.72
CA VAL A 47 -3.20 -15.62 15.60
C VAL A 47 -2.87 -16.27 14.26
N GLU A 48 -3.78 -17.08 13.72
CA GLU A 48 -3.66 -17.73 12.41
C GLU A 48 -3.66 -16.67 11.30
N PHE A 49 -4.45 -15.61 11.45
CA PHE A 49 -4.48 -14.51 10.49
C PHE A 49 -3.18 -13.71 10.54
N GLN A 50 -2.70 -13.33 11.73
CA GLN A 50 -1.48 -12.55 11.89
C GLN A 50 -0.21 -13.33 11.52
N GLY A 51 -0.12 -14.59 11.94
CA GLY A 51 1.07 -15.42 11.85
C GLY A 51 1.20 -16.17 10.52
N ALA A 52 0.09 -16.52 9.88
CA ALA A 52 0.09 -17.30 8.65
C ALA A 52 -0.63 -16.57 7.51
N ALA A 53 -1.95 -16.39 7.60
CA ALA A 53 -2.75 -15.99 6.43
C ALA A 53 -2.34 -14.64 5.86
N TYR A 54 -2.15 -13.61 6.68
CA TYR A 54 -1.81 -12.26 6.22
C TYR A 54 -0.36 -12.12 5.71
N ARG A 55 0.49 -13.13 5.93
CA ARG A 55 1.86 -13.18 5.37
C ARG A 55 1.89 -13.61 3.90
N PHE A 56 0.75 -13.96 3.31
CA PHE A 56 0.66 -14.22 1.86
C PHE A 56 1.17 -13.02 1.04
N GLY A 57 1.13 -11.80 1.58
CA GLY A 57 1.73 -10.61 0.98
C GLY A 57 3.21 -10.75 0.65
N HIS A 58 3.96 -11.59 1.38
CA HIS A 58 5.37 -11.88 1.05
C HIS A 58 5.52 -12.61 -0.30
N SER A 59 4.50 -13.34 -0.74
CA SER A 59 4.49 -13.98 -2.07
C SER A 59 4.14 -13.00 -3.20
N GLN A 60 3.66 -11.80 -2.86
CA GLN A 60 3.34 -10.75 -3.84
C GLN A 60 4.53 -9.82 -4.11
N VAL A 61 5.63 -9.97 -3.34
CA VAL A 61 6.84 -9.19 -3.55
C VAL A 61 7.49 -9.63 -4.86
N ARG A 62 7.80 -8.65 -5.72
CA ARG A 62 8.48 -8.90 -6.98
C ARG A 62 9.99 -9.02 -6.76
N PRO A 63 10.72 -9.77 -7.62
CA PRO A 63 12.18 -9.85 -7.52
C PRO A 63 12.90 -8.51 -7.68
N SER A 64 12.30 -7.55 -8.40
CA SER A 64 12.91 -6.25 -8.67
C SER A 64 11.87 -5.15 -8.86
N TYR A 65 12.29 -3.91 -8.57
CA TYR A 65 11.47 -2.72 -8.75
C TYR A 65 12.28 -1.60 -9.40
N ARG A 66 11.57 -0.77 -10.17
CA ARG A 66 12.06 0.54 -10.58
C ARG A 66 11.77 1.52 -9.46
N ALA A 67 12.74 1.73 -8.58
CA ALA A 67 12.55 2.54 -7.37
C ALA A 67 12.49 4.04 -7.68
N ASN A 68 13.24 4.51 -8.69
CA ASN A 68 13.26 5.93 -9.06
C ASN A 68 13.45 6.08 -10.59
N LEU A 69 12.75 7.03 -11.22
CA LEU A 69 12.86 7.30 -12.67
C LEU A 69 14.15 8.05 -13.06
N ALA A 70 14.74 8.81 -12.15
CA ALA A 70 15.97 9.58 -12.33
C ALA A 70 16.85 9.45 -11.07
N GLY A 71 17.02 8.20 -10.62
CA GLY A 71 17.77 7.91 -9.39
C GLY A 71 19.28 7.91 -9.60
N ASN A 72 19.74 7.50 -10.77
CA ASN A 72 21.16 7.36 -11.05
C ASN A 72 21.80 8.73 -11.35
N PRO A 73 23.14 8.88 -11.14
CA PRO A 73 23.84 10.13 -11.41
C PRO A 73 23.74 10.64 -12.85
N ASP A 74 23.50 9.74 -13.81
CA ASP A 74 23.29 10.04 -15.22
C ASP A 74 21.83 10.43 -15.56
N GLY A 75 20.96 10.55 -14.55
CA GLY A 75 19.54 10.86 -14.71
C GLY A 75 18.70 9.67 -15.17
N THR A 76 19.28 8.47 -15.28
CA THR A 76 18.52 7.26 -15.62
C THR A 76 17.81 6.68 -14.40
N ALA A 77 16.90 5.75 -14.67
CA ALA A 77 16.12 5.12 -13.63
C ALA A 77 16.93 4.13 -12.82
N PHE A 78 16.76 4.18 -11.50
CA PHE A 78 17.30 3.18 -10.61
C PHE A 78 16.39 1.95 -10.61
N PHE A 79 16.95 0.85 -11.11
CA PHE A 79 16.32 -0.47 -11.12
C PHE A 79 17.14 -1.41 -10.25
N GLY A 80 16.53 -1.92 -9.19
CA GLY A 80 17.20 -2.79 -8.24
C GLY A 80 16.43 -4.08 -8.04
N PHE A 81 17.16 -5.19 -7.91
CA PHE A 81 16.61 -6.40 -7.29
C PHE A 81 16.29 -6.11 -5.83
N VAL A 82 15.34 -6.82 -5.24
CA VAL A 82 15.03 -6.68 -3.80
C VAL A 82 16.23 -7.13 -2.98
N PHE A 83 16.87 -8.23 -3.40
CA PHE A 83 18.10 -8.73 -2.82
C PHE A 83 19.02 -9.24 -3.92
N ASP A 84 20.24 -8.72 -3.96
CA ASP A 84 21.33 -9.23 -4.79
C ASP A 84 22.49 -9.66 -3.88
N PRO A 85 22.83 -10.95 -3.78
CA PRO A 85 23.94 -11.43 -2.96
C PRO A 85 25.29 -10.74 -3.27
N ALA A 86 25.49 -10.24 -4.50
CA ALA A 86 26.71 -9.50 -4.85
C ALA A 86 26.84 -8.16 -4.10
N GLY A 87 25.72 -7.60 -3.63
CA GLY A 87 25.66 -6.36 -2.85
C GLY A 87 25.96 -6.51 -1.36
N GLU A 88 26.18 -7.73 -0.87
CA GLU A 88 26.46 -7.98 0.56
C GLU A 88 27.70 -7.23 1.05
N GLY A 89 27.57 -6.53 2.18
CA GLY A 89 28.66 -5.79 2.82
C GLY A 89 29.06 -4.47 2.14
N GLN A 90 28.40 -4.08 1.04
CA GLN A 90 28.66 -2.80 0.39
C GLN A 90 27.96 -1.64 1.11
N ALA A 91 28.57 -0.45 1.09
CA ALA A 91 28.01 0.75 1.71
C ALA A 91 26.77 1.29 0.95
N ASP A 92 26.76 1.16 -0.37
CA ASP A 92 25.62 1.47 -1.23
C ASP A 92 25.49 0.40 -2.34
N PRO A 93 24.83 -0.73 -2.05
CA PRO A 93 24.63 -1.79 -3.04
C PRO A 93 23.66 -1.37 -4.14
N GLU A 94 23.66 -2.09 -5.26
CA GLU A 94 22.77 -1.85 -6.41
C GLU A 94 21.37 -2.51 -6.25
N ASP A 95 21.06 -3.02 -5.05
CA ASP A 95 19.77 -3.64 -4.71
C ASP A 95 18.95 -2.79 -3.71
N LEU A 96 17.73 -3.24 -3.43
CA LEU A 96 16.76 -2.54 -2.58
C LEU A 96 16.79 -3.03 -1.13
N ARG A 97 17.89 -3.66 -0.69
CA ARG A 97 18.05 -4.08 0.70
C ARG A 97 17.97 -2.86 1.64
N GLY A 98 17.51 -3.13 2.85
CA GLY A 98 17.54 -2.15 3.94
C GLY A 98 18.96 -1.83 4.41
N GLY A 99 19.12 -0.73 5.15
CA GLY A 99 20.39 -0.37 5.81
C GLY A 99 21.31 0.56 5.01
N ALA A 100 21.06 0.78 3.72
CA ALA A 100 21.80 1.73 2.89
C ALA A 100 20.94 2.94 2.50
N ARG A 101 21.52 4.14 2.55
CA ARG A 101 20.87 5.41 2.17
C ARG A 101 21.64 6.07 1.04
N ALA A 102 20.95 6.37 -0.05
CA ALA A 102 21.49 7.08 -1.21
C ALA A 102 20.37 7.81 -1.95
N GLN A 103 20.70 8.84 -2.72
CA GLN A 103 19.70 9.63 -3.45
C GLN A 103 18.90 8.77 -4.44
N ARG A 104 19.57 7.81 -5.10
CA ARG A 104 18.93 6.87 -6.03
C ARG A 104 17.85 5.99 -5.40
N ARG A 105 17.93 5.78 -4.07
CA ARG A 105 17.04 4.91 -3.28
C ARG A 105 15.77 5.62 -2.80
N PHE A 106 15.62 6.93 -3.02
CA PHE A 106 14.35 7.60 -2.77
C PHE A 106 13.29 7.09 -3.73
N ILE A 107 12.18 6.63 -3.16
CA ILE A 107 11.06 6.06 -3.91
C ILE A 107 10.38 7.18 -4.71
N GLY A 108 10.46 7.07 -6.03
CA GLY A 108 9.64 7.84 -6.94
C GLY A 108 8.24 7.23 -6.96
N TRP A 109 7.30 7.81 -6.21
CA TRP A 109 5.94 7.29 -6.10
C TRP A 109 5.22 7.14 -7.44
N GLN A 110 5.60 7.95 -8.45
CA GLN A 110 5.13 7.83 -9.82
C GLN A 110 5.45 6.50 -10.53
N THR A 111 6.38 5.69 -9.98
CA THR A 111 6.63 4.34 -10.50
C THR A 111 5.64 3.29 -9.96
N PHE A 112 4.81 3.68 -8.98
CA PHE A 112 3.88 2.81 -8.28
C PHE A 112 2.42 3.26 -8.37
N PHE A 113 2.18 4.56 -8.56
CA PHE A 113 0.87 5.20 -8.64
C PHE A 113 0.78 6.07 -9.90
N GLU A 114 -0.39 6.07 -10.51
CA GLU A 114 -0.76 6.82 -11.71
C GLU A 114 -1.22 8.21 -11.29
N PHE A 115 -0.40 9.21 -11.63
CA PHE A 115 -0.70 10.61 -11.40
C PHE A 115 -1.16 11.34 -12.68
N GLY A 116 -1.40 10.61 -13.79
CA GLY A 116 -1.73 11.17 -15.09
C GLY A 116 -0.50 11.58 -15.92
N ASP A 117 0.69 11.11 -15.54
CA ASP A 117 1.97 11.40 -16.20
C ASP A 117 2.42 10.27 -17.15
N GLY A 118 1.64 9.19 -17.24
CA GLY A 118 1.92 8.02 -18.08
C GLY A 118 3.17 7.26 -17.67
N GLN A 119 3.70 7.52 -16.47
CA GLN A 119 4.90 6.86 -15.94
C GLN A 119 4.56 5.64 -15.10
N VAL A 120 3.27 5.40 -14.80
CA VAL A 120 2.90 4.24 -14.01
C VAL A 120 3.28 2.97 -14.73
N ARG A 121 3.80 2.04 -13.94
CA ARG A 121 3.89 0.64 -14.33
C ARG A 121 3.08 -0.09 -13.28
N LEU A 122 2.26 -1.06 -13.72
CA LEU A 122 1.51 -1.97 -12.85
C LEU A 122 2.47 -2.93 -12.11
N ASN A 123 3.37 -2.34 -11.33
CA ASN A 123 4.46 -2.99 -10.62
C ASN A 123 3.97 -3.58 -9.30
N THR A 124 2.82 -3.11 -8.80
CA THR A 124 2.21 -3.53 -7.55
C THR A 124 0.70 -3.65 -7.73
N PHE A 125 0.07 -4.49 -6.91
CA PHE A 125 -1.38 -4.60 -6.77
C PHE A 125 -2.07 -3.24 -6.60
N CYS A 126 -1.43 -2.29 -5.92
CA CYS A 126 -1.93 -0.92 -5.78
C CYS A 126 -2.12 -0.17 -7.11
N GLY A 127 -1.30 -0.44 -8.14
CA GLY A 127 -1.47 0.17 -9.47
C GLY A 127 -2.70 -0.37 -10.21
N VAL A 128 -3.23 -1.53 -9.81
CA VAL A 128 -4.49 -2.08 -10.35
C VAL A 128 -5.69 -1.32 -9.77
N LEU A 129 -5.59 -0.75 -8.57
CA LEU A 129 -6.65 0.04 -7.92
C LEU A 129 -7.01 1.26 -8.75
N GLU A 130 -6.04 2.00 -9.28
CA GLU A 130 -6.31 3.21 -10.06
C GLU A 130 -7.00 2.94 -11.40
N LEU A 131 -6.89 1.72 -11.93
CA LEU A 131 -7.63 1.27 -13.11
C LEU A 131 -9.00 0.67 -12.76
N ASP A 132 -9.29 0.43 -11.48
CA ASP A 132 -10.60 -0.05 -11.04
C ASP A 132 -11.59 1.12 -11.01
N PRO A 133 -12.67 1.07 -11.82
CA PRO A 133 -13.74 2.06 -11.78
C PRO A 133 -14.47 2.13 -10.42
N ASN A 134 -14.26 1.15 -9.53
CA ASN A 134 -14.81 1.14 -8.18
C ASN A 134 -13.82 1.60 -7.10
N SER A 135 -12.59 1.97 -7.47
CA SER A 135 -11.59 2.45 -6.51
C SER A 135 -12.03 3.74 -5.83
N TYR A 136 -11.46 4.01 -4.65
CA TYR A 136 -11.74 5.24 -3.91
C TYR A 136 -11.54 6.51 -4.76
N LEU A 137 -10.50 6.51 -5.59
CA LEU A 137 -10.15 7.64 -6.46
C LEU A 137 -11.21 7.89 -7.54
N ALA A 138 -11.80 6.82 -8.09
CA ALA A 138 -12.89 6.90 -9.05
C ALA A 138 -14.25 7.24 -8.40
N ALA A 139 -14.50 6.72 -7.19
CA ALA A 139 -15.77 6.86 -6.50
C ALA A 139 -15.96 8.24 -5.82
N GLN A 140 -14.88 8.91 -5.38
CA GLN A 140 -14.95 10.22 -4.70
C GLN A 140 -13.86 11.22 -5.15
N PRO A 141 -13.82 11.62 -6.43
CA PRO A 141 -12.73 12.42 -7.01
C PRO A 141 -12.62 13.86 -6.46
N GLY A 142 -13.69 14.42 -5.87
CA GLY A 142 -13.75 15.80 -5.38
C GLY A 142 -13.44 15.99 -3.90
N TRP A 143 -13.07 14.92 -3.18
CA TRP A 143 -12.97 14.97 -1.73
C TRP A 143 -11.71 15.72 -1.27
N ARG A 144 -11.89 16.74 -0.41
CA ARG A 144 -10.78 17.45 0.24
C ARG A 144 -10.82 17.18 1.75
N PRO A 145 -9.71 16.78 2.39
CA PRO A 145 -9.69 16.61 3.83
C PRO A 145 -9.87 17.97 4.51
N PRO A 146 -10.89 18.20 5.35
CA PRO A 146 -10.86 19.32 6.26
C PRO A 146 -9.73 19.09 7.26
N CYS A 147 -8.76 20.01 7.28
CA CYS A 147 -7.67 20.01 8.24
C CYS A 147 -8.29 20.13 9.65
N PRO A 148 -8.11 19.15 10.56
CA PRO A 148 -8.59 19.29 11.92
C PRO A 148 -7.66 20.28 12.62
N ALA A 149 -8.01 21.57 12.57
CA ALA A 149 -7.40 22.55 13.47
C ALA A 149 -7.64 22.08 14.90
N ARG A 150 -6.56 21.97 15.67
CA ARG A 150 -6.58 21.63 17.10
C ARG A 150 -7.55 22.58 17.80
N PRO A 151 -8.52 22.10 18.60
CA PRO A 151 -9.30 22.99 19.46
C PRO A 151 -8.34 23.75 20.36
N ARG A 152 -8.37 25.09 20.31
CA ARG A 152 -7.66 25.93 21.30
C ARG A 152 -8.21 25.53 22.67
N ALA A 153 -7.31 25.14 23.58
CA ALA A 153 -7.69 24.93 24.97
C ALA A 153 -8.26 26.24 25.54
N PRO A 154 -9.30 26.19 26.38
CA PRO A 154 -9.82 27.39 27.03
C PRO A 154 -8.74 28.00 27.92
N SER A 155 -8.50 29.31 27.74
CA SER A 155 -7.67 30.11 28.62
C SER A 155 -8.34 30.19 29.99
N THR A 156 -7.67 29.64 31.01
CA THR A 156 -7.91 29.98 32.42
C THR A 156 -7.38 31.38 32.72
#